data_AF-A0A354GQ95-F1
#
_entry.id   AF-A0A354GQ95-F1
#
_cell.length_a   1.000
_cell.length_b   1.000
_cell.length_c   1.000
_cell.angle_alpha   90.00
_cell.angle_beta   90.00
_cell.angle_gamma   90.00
#
_symmetry.space_group_name_H-M   'P 1'
#
loop_
_entity.id
_entity.type
_entity.pdbx_description
1 polymer ?
#
loop_
_entity_poly.entity_id
_entity_poly.type
_entity_poly.pdbx_seq_one_letter_code
_entity_poly.pdbx_strand_id
1 'polypeptide(L)' 'MPRLRVPLAESDLDVVLDLQAAVAKVYEAGSYADRLHYDRPCVPALSADDQAWANQQIAATRQNSNGA' A
#
# COMPACT_ATOMS: atom_id res chain seq x y z
N MET A 1 1.22 -10.25 -0.15
CA MET A 1 1.96 -10.22 -1.44
C MET A 1 3.09 -11.25 -1.40
N PRO A 2 3.54 -11.85 -2.53
CA PRO A 2 4.53 -12.92 -2.47
C PRO A 2 5.94 -12.42 -2.17
N ARG A 3 6.80 -13.34 -1.71
CA ARG A 3 8.25 -13.16 -1.59
C ARG A 3 8.92 -13.89 -2.75
N LEU A 4 9.77 -13.18 -3.49
CA LEU A 4 10.41 -13.68 -4.71
C LEU A 4 11.90 -13.84 -4.48
N ARG A 5 12.51 -14.90 -5.01
CA ARG A 5 13.96 -15.00 -5.14
C ARG A 5 14.37 -14.33 -6.43
N VAL A 6 15.22 -13.32 -6.34
CA VAL A 6 15.71 -12.58 -7.50
C VAL A 6 17.17 -12.96 -7.70
N PRO A 7 17.52 -13.60 -8.83
CA PRO A 7 18.91 -13.86 -9.14
C PRO A 7 19.63 -12.53 -9.37
N LEU A 8 20.81 -12.42 -8.77
CA LEU A 8 21.72 -11.31 -8.98
C LEU A 8 22.70 -11.67 -10.11
N ALA A 9 23.91 -11.12 -10.13
CA ALA A 9 24.93 -11.58 -11.06
C ALA A 9 25.20 -13.08 -10.88
N GLU A 10 25.72 -13.77 -11.90
CA GLU A 10 25.90 -15.24 -11.88
C GLU A 10 26.69 -15.76 -10.67
N SER A 11 27.59 -14.96 -10.11
CA SER A 11 28.39 -15.32 -8.94
C SER A 11 27.70 -15.07 -7.59
N ASP A 12 26.57 -14.37 -7.59
CA ASP A 12 25.91 -13.90 -6.37
C ASP A 12 24.74 -14.83 -5.98
N LEU A 13 24.51 -14.95 -4.68
CA LEU A 13 23.36 -15.68 -4.16
C LEU A 13 22.07 -14.91 -4.44
N ASP A 14 21.01 -15.65 -4.76
CA ASP A 14 19.65 -15.11 -4.85
C ASP A 14 19.28 -14.35 -3.58
N VAL A 15 18.73 -13.15 -3.76
CA VAL A 15 18.16 -12.38 -2.67
C VAL A 15 16.65 -12.53 -2.63
N VAL A 16 16.08 -12.54 -1.42
CA VAL A 16 14.62 -12.56 -1.24
C VAL A 16 14.10 -11.13 -1.31
N LEU A 17 13.35 -10.83 -2.37
CA LEU A 17 12.57 -9.62 -2.51
C LEU A 17 11.20 -9.78 -1.84
N ASP A 18 11.00 -9.07 -0.73
CA ASP A 18 9.68 -8.92 -0.10
C ASP A 18 8.95 -7.76 -0.78
N LEU A 19 8.03 -8.09 -1.69
CA LEU A 19 7.27 -7.09 -2.44
C LEU A 19 6.38 -6.24 -1.52
N GLN A 20 5.84 -6.79 -0.43
CA GLN A 20 5.00 -6.04 0.49
C GLN A 20 5.79 -4.92 1.16
N ALA A 21 6.97 -5.24 1.66
CA ALA A 21 7.85 -4.26 2.28
C ALA A 21 8.34 -3.21 1.27
N ALA A 22 8.68 -3.63 0.04
CA ALA A 22 9.12 -2.72 -1.01
C ALA A 22 8.05 -1.69 -1.38
N VAL A 23 6.81 -2.13 -1.60
CA VAL A 23 5.69 -1.23 -1.93
C VAL A 23 5.35 -0.30 -0.76
N ALA A 24 5.30 -0.82 0.47
CA ALA A 24 5.05 -0.01 1.66
C ALA A 24 6.09 1.12 1.81
N LYS A 25 7.37 0.80 1.63
CA LYS A 25 8.46 1.78 1.69
C LYS A 25 8.29 2.90 0.64
N VAL A 26 7.95 2.55 -0.59
CA VAL A 26 7.71 3.54 -1.65
C VAL A 26 6.46 4.37 -1.36
N TYR A 27 5.42 3.77 -0.78
CA TYR A 27 4.20 4.45 -0.41
C TYR A 27 4.43 5.54 0.66
N GLU A 28 5.19 5.19 1.71
CA GLU A 28 5.60 6.09 2.78
C GLU A 28 6.54 7.19 2.27
N ALA A 29 7.59 6.83 1.52
CA ALA A 29 8.53 7.79 0.96
C ALA A 29 7.83 8.77 -0.02
N GLY A 30 6.78 8.31 -0.69
CA GLY A 30 5.93 9.14 -1.55
C GLY A 30 5.00 10.08 -0.78
N SER A 31 4.79 9.88 0.53
CA SER A 31 3.79 10.57 1.37
C SER A 31 2.39 10.51 0.72
N TYR A 32 2.02 9.35 0.17
CA TYR A 32 0.74 9.22 -0.51
C TYR A 32 -0.46 9.31 0.43
N ALA A 33 -0.28 9.00 1.72
CA ALA A 33 -1.32 9.21 2.73
C ALA A 33 -1.78 10.68 2.79
N ASP A 34 -0.84 11.63 2.63
CA ASP A 34 -1.13 13.07 2.73
C ASP A 34 -1.41 13.70 1.36
N ARG A 35 -0.77 13.18 0.31
CA ARG A 35 -0.86 13.75 -1.04
C ARG A 35 -2.10 13.32 -1.81
N LEU A 36 -2.71 12.20 -1.44
CA LEU A 36 -3.91 11.69 -2.11
C LEU A 36 -5.16 11.97 -1.26
N HIS A 37 -6.19 12.48 -1.92
CA HIS A 37 -7.48 12.77 -1.30
C HIS A 37 -8.37 11.52 -1.28
N TYR A 38 -8.08 10.58 -0.36
CA TYR A 38 -8.83 9.33 -0.19
C TYR A 38 -10.27 9.51 0.27
N ASP A 39 -10.63 10.70 0.76
CA ASP A 39 -11.98 11.07 1.18
C ASP A 39 -12.87 11.52 0.03
N ARG A 40 -12.32 11.76 -1.16
CA ARG A 40 -13.10 12.14 -2.33
C ARG A 40 -13.72 10.93 -3.01
N PRO A 41 -14.98 11.03 -3.49
CA PRO A 41 -15.61 9.94 -4.22
C PRO A 41 -14.85 9.64 -5.52
N CYS A 42 -14.75 8.36 -5.87
CA CYS A 42 -14.14 7.93 -7.13
C CYS A 42 -14.98 8.39 -8.34
N VAL A 43 -14.32 8.53 -9.49
CA VAL A 43 -14.96 8.78 -10.79
C VAL A 43 -14.45 7.72 -11.78
N PRO A 44 -15.33 6.83 -12.29
CA PRO A 44 -16.74 6.69 -11.92
C PRO A 44 -16.94 6.25 -10.46
N ALA A 45 -18.14 6.46 -9.93
CA ALA A 45 -18.47 6.07 -8.56
C ALA A 45 -18.28 4.56 -8.37
N LEU A 46 -17.79 4.18 -7.18
CA LEU A 46 -17.69 2.78 -6.78
C LEU A 46 -19.09 2.19 -6.56
N SER A 47 -19.18 0.86 -6.60
CA SER A 47 -20.36 0.15 -6.11
C SER A 47 -20.56 0.45 -4.61
N ALA A 48 -21.78 0.25 -4.10
CA ALA A 48 -22.07 0.50 -2.69
C ALA A 48 -21.19 -0.36 -1.76
N ASP A 49 -20.96 -1.62 -2.12
CA ASP A 49 -20.15 -2.56 -1.35
C ASP A 49 -18.67 -2.14 -1.36
N ASP A 50 -18.13 -1.76 -2.52
CA ASP A 50 -16.74 -1.29 -2.65
C ASP A 50 -16.52 0.03 -1.90
N GLN A 51 -17.49 0.95 -1.96
CA GLN A 51 -17.42 2.22 -1.23
C GLN A 51 -17.44 1.98 0.29
N ALA A 52 -18.30 1.07 0.76
CA ALA A 52 -18.35 0.71 2.18
C ALA A 52 -17.03 0.08 2.65
N TRP A 53 -16.46 -0.83 1.86
CA TRP A 53 -15.15 -1.42 2.13
C TRP A 53 -14.04 -0.36 2.17
N ALA A 54 -13.98 0.54 1.18
CA ALA A 54 -12.98 1.59 1.12
C ALA A 54 -13.06 2.53 2.34
N ASN A 55 -14.27 2.92 2.74
CA ASN A 55 -14.50 3.75 3.93
C ASN A 55 -13.97 3.08 5.21
N GLN A 56 -14.16 1.77 5.35
CA GLN A 56 -13.62 1.00 6.48
C GLN A 56 -12.09 1.02 6.51
N GLN A 57 -11.43 0.83 5.35
CA GLN A 57 -9.97 0.87 5.28
C GLN A 57 -9.43 2.25 5.65
N ILE A 58 -10.01 3.32 5.12
CA ILE A 58 -9.61 4.70 5.43
C ILE A 58 -9.76 5.00 6.93
N ALA A 59 -10.86 4.56 7.55
CA ALA A 59 -11.08 4.73 8.98
C ALA A 59 -10.03 3.98 9.83
N ALA A 60 -9.75 2.71 9.49
CA ALA A 60 -8.76 1.90 10.20
C ALA A 60 -7.34 2.51 10.13
N THR A 61 -6.94 3.02 8.96
CA THR A 61 -5.62 3.65 8.79
C THR A 61 -5.48 4.93 9.62
N ARG A 62 -6.53 5.76 9.70
CA ARG A 62 -6.55 6.99 10.52
C ARG A 62 -6.45 6.70 12.02
N GLN A 63 -7.06 5.62 12.48
CA GLN A 63 -6.98 5.22 13.89
C GLN A 63 -5.56 4.79 14.27
N ASN A 64 -4.86 4.09 13.37
CA ASN A 64 -3.49 3.62 13.60
C ASN A 64 -2.43 4.75 13.56
N SER A 65 -2.73 5.87 12.90
CA SER A 65 -1.83 7.04 12.82
C SER A 65 -2.01 8.01 14.00
N ASN A 66 -3.10 7.89 14.77
CA ASN A 66 -3.41 8.74 15.93
C ASN A 66 -2.74 8.28 17.24
N GLY A 67 -1.82 7.32 17.17
CA GLY A 67 -1.13 6.70 18.30
C GLY A 67 0.40 6.72 18.22
N ALA A 68 0.98 7.55 17.35
CA ALA A 68 2.42 7.76 17.20
C ALA A 68 2.83 9.18 17.63
#